data_AF-X1RTZ4-F1
#
_entry.id   AF-X1RTZ4-F1
#
_cell.length_a   1.000
_cell.length_b   1.000
_cell.length_c   1.000
_cell.angle_alpha   90.00
_cell.angle_beta   90.00
_cell.angle_gamma   90.00
#
_symmetry.space_group_name_H-M   'P 1'
#
loop_
_entity.id
_entity.type
_entity.pdbx_description
1 polymer ?
#
loop_
_entity_poly.entity_id
_entity_poly.type
_entity_poly.pdbx_seq_one_letter_code
_entity_poly.pdbx_strand_id
1 'polypeptide(L)'
;MSNFRLSPGDIVVNINAGNDPWSVIRRWLAGRYSHCFLYMGMVRLGATRYRACAGRVPMIFESYGRGASLRMLSERYGEDVVVMRLKPEYRRRTPKVLREAIKLASDE
;
A
#
# COMPACT_ATOMS: atom_id res chain seq x y z
N MET A 1 17.52 -18.08 -4.33
CA MET A 1 16.31 -17.37 -3.85
C MET A 1 16.02 -16.25 -4.83
N SER A 2 14.82 -16.20 -5.43
CA SER A 2 14.45 -15.06 -6.27
C SER A 2 14.37 -13.81 -5.39
N ASN A 3 15.14 -12.77 -5.71
CA ASN A 3 15.04 -11.48 -5.03
C ASN A 3 13.68 -10.85 -5.37
N PHE A 4 12.67 -11.16 -4.57
CA PHE A 4 11.35 -10.56 -4.72
C PHE A 4 11.46 -9.05 -4.50
N ARG A 5 10.93 -8.27 -5.44
CA ARG A 5 10.92 -6.81 -5.37
C ARG A 5 9.52 -6.30 -5.66
N LEU A 6 9.01 -5.44 -4.78
CA LEU A 6 7.75 -4.73 -4.98
C LEU A 6 7.80 -3.88 -6.25
N SER A 7 6.71 -3.89 -7.01
CA SER A 7 6.51 -3.11 -8.21
C SER A 7 5.29 -2.21 -8.06
N PRO A 8 5.33 -0.97 -8.56
CA PRO A 8 4.16 -0.09 -8.52
C PRO A 8 2.93 -0.80 -9.11
N GLY A 9 1.78 -0.66 -8.44
CA GLY A 9 0.55 -1.36 -8.80
C GLY A 9 0.38 -2.73 -8.15
N ASP A 10 1.38 -3.22 -7.41
CA ASP A 10 1.20 -4.40 -6.56
C ASP A 10 0.21 -4.09 -5.44
N ILE A 11 -0.73 -5.00 -5.21
CA ILE A 11 -1.61 -4.97 -4.04
C ILE A 11 -0.93 -5.78 -2.95
N VAL A 12 -0.73 -5.17 -1.80
CA VAL A 12 -0.15 -5.80 -0.63
C VAL A 12 -1.27 -6.01 0.38
N VAL A 13 -1.34 -7.21 0.94
CA VAL A 13 -2.38 -7.63 1.87
C VAL A 13 -1.74 -8.12 3.15
N ASN A 14 -2.13 -7.52 4.27
CA ASN A 14 -1.60 -7.89 5.58
C ASN A 14 -2.23 -9.20 6.04
N ILE A 15 -1.36 -10.08 6.54
CA ILE A 15 -1.75 -11.32 7.18
C ILE A 15 -1.99 -11.00 8.64
N ASN A 16 -3.18 -11.33 9.12
CA ASN A 16 -3.46 -11.31 10.54
C ASN A 16 -2.75 -12.52 11.19
N ALA A 17 -1.47 -12.38 11.53
CA ALA A 17 -0.64 -13.43 12.15
C ALA A 17 -0.57 -13.33 13.69
N GLY A 18 -1.16 -12.27 14.28
CA GLY A 18 -1.16 -12.05 15.72
C GLY A 18 -1.81 -13.19 16.51
N ASN A 19 -1.23 -13.51 17.68
CA ASN A 19 -1.77 -14.49 18.62
C ASN A 19 -2.51 -13.83 19.80
N ASP A 20 -2.69 -12.51 19.77
CA ASP A 20 -3.51 -11.85 20.77
C ASP A 20 -5.00 -12.23 20.59
N PRO A 21 -5.79 -12.22 21.67
CA PRO A 21 -7.18 -12.68 21.65
C PRO A 21 -8.04 -11.97 20.60
N TRP A 22 -7.77 -10.68 20.37
CA TRP A 22 -8.50 -9.88 19.38
C TRP A 22 -8.18 -10.30 17.95
N SER A 23 -6.90 -10.51 17.64
CA SER A 23 -6.43 -11.02 16.35
C SER A 23 -7.00 -12.41 16.03
N VAL A 24 -7.11 -13.29 17.03
CA VAL A 24 -7.71 -14.63 16.88
C VAL A 24 -9.20 -14.55 16.55
N ILE A 25 -9.96 -13.76 17.31
CA ILE A 25 -11.41 -13.55 17.06
C ILE A 25 -11.63 -12.96 15.66
N ARG A 26 -10.86 -11.92 15.31
CA ARG A 26 -10.96 -11.28 14.00
C ARG A 26 -10.60 -12.23 12.86
N ARG A 27 -9.60 -13.10 13.05
CA ARG A 27 -9.23 -14.14 12.08
C ARG A 27 -10.34 -15.16 11.86
N TRP A 28 -11.03 -15.54 12.93
CA TRP A 28 -12.13 -16.48 12.86
C TRP A 28 -13.34 -15.89 12.13
N LEU A 29 -13.66 -14.61 12.37
CA LEU A 29 -14.83 -13.95 11.78
C LEU A 29 -14.60 -13.45 10.34
N ALA A 30 -13.43 -12.86 10.05
CA ALA A 30 -13.16 -12.17 8.79
C ALA A 30 -12.09 -12.87 7.92
N GLY A 31 -11.51 -13.96 8.40
CA GLY A 31 -10.47 -14.72 7.72
C GLY A 31 -9.05 -14.23 7.98
N ARG A 32 -8.09 -14.79 7.23
CA ARG A 32 -6.65 -14.62 7.47
C ARG A 32 -6.09 -13.23 7.15
N TYR A 33 -6.83 -12.40 6.41
CA TYR A 33 -6.35 -11.12 5.89
C TYR A 33 -7.02 -9.95 6.62
N SER A 34 -6.23 -8.95 7.03
CA SER A 34 -6.73 -7.86 7.88
C SER A 34 -6.90 -6.53 7.16
N HIS A 35 -6.04 -6.23 6.20
CA HIS A 35 -5.98 -4.94 5.52
C HIS A 35 -5.29 -5.08 4.16
N CYS A 36 -5.60 -4.19 3.21
CA CYS A 36 -4.94 -4.16 1.92
C CYS A 36 -4.60 -2.73 1.50
N PHE A 37 -3.50 -2.61 0.75
CA PHE A 37 -3.03 -1.34 0.23
C PHE A 37 -2.35 -1.51 -1.13
N LEU A 38 -2.37 -0.45 -1.92
CA LEU A 38 -1.74 -0.41 -3.23
C LEU A 38 -0.33 0.20 -3.10
N TYR A 39 0.69 -0.51 -3.57
CA TYR A 39 2.03 0.05 -3.61
C TYR A 39 2.17 1.04 -4.77
N MET A 40 2.49 2.29 -4.45
CA MET A 40 2.56 3.39 -5.42
C MET A 40 3.92 3.51 -6.09
N GLY A 41 4.94 2.83 -5.57
CA GLY A 41 6.32 3.05 -5.97
C GLY A 41 6.93 4.29 -5.32
N MET A 42 8.02 4.74 -5.93
CA MET A 42 8.78 5.91 -5.52
C MET A 42 8.06 7.18 -6.03
N VAL A 43 7.28 7.82 -5.16
CA VAL A 43 6.56 9.07 -5.48
C VAL A 43 7.46 10.26 -5.16
N ARG A 44 7.51 11.25 -6.05
CA ARG A 44 8.24 12.50 -5.82
C ARG A 44 7.32 13.45 -5.08
N LEU A 45 7.63 13.73 -3.82
CA LEU A 45 6.97 14.78 -3.06
C LEU A 45 7.57 16.12 -3.50
N GLY A 46 6.84 16.85 -4.35
CA GLY A 46 7.29 18.11 -4.93
C GLY A 46 7.11 19.28 -3.97
N ALA A 47 8.23 19.87 -3.53
CA ALA A 47 8.42 21.29 -3.19
C ALA A 47 7.23 22.02 -2.54
N THR A 48 6.71 21.53 -1.42
CA THR A 48 5.95 22.39 -0.51
C THR A 48 6.91 23.42 0.09
N ARG A 49 6.48 24.69 0.20
CA ARG A 49 7.22 25.88 0.64
C ARG A 49 7.92 25.75 2.03
N TYR A 50 7.75 24.63 2.71
CA TYR A 50 8.27 24.31 4.04
C TYR A 50 8.79 22.87 4.11
N ARG A 51 9.93 22.57 3.47
CA ARG A 51 11.00 21.61 3.90
C ARG A 51 11.77 21.09 2.69
N ALA A 52 13.06 21.43 2.67
CA ALA A 52 14.05 21.05 1.66
C ALA A 52 14.50 19.56 1.75
N CYS A 53 13.55 18.61 1.83
CA CYS A 53 13.83 17.17 1.84
C CYS A 53 13.10 16.43 0.71
N ALA A 54 13.09 16.99 -0.50
CA ALA A 54 12.37 16.44 -1.65
C ALA A 54 13.09 15.21 -2.27
N GLY A 55 13.16 14.11 -1.51
CA GLY A 55 13.53 12.79 -1.99
C GLY A 55 12.35 12.08 -2.66
N ARG A 56 12.64 11.10 -3.53
CA ARG A 56 11.61 10.12 -3.92
C ARG A 56 11.37 9.23 -2.69
N VAL A 57 10.12 9.04 -2.29
CA VAL A 57 9.74 8.23 -1.12
C VAL A 57 8.83 7.09 -1.57
N PRO A 58 9.02 5.85 -1.08
CA PRO A 58 8.10 4.76 -1.36
C PRO A 58 6.78 5.01 -0.65
N MET A 59 5.70 5.14 -1.42
CA MET A 59 4.36 5.42 -0.90
C MET A 59 3.42 4.25 -1.12
N ILE A 60 2.38 4.21 -0.30
CA ILE A 60 1.22 3.32 -0.44
C ILE A 60 -0.04 4.16 -0.53
N PHE A 61 -1.06 3.63 -1.21
CA PHE A 61 -2.41 4.15 -1.22
C PHE A 61 -3.32 3.18 -0.47
N GLU A 62 -4.05 3.68 0.51
CA GLU A 62 -4.92 2.86 1.34
C GLU A 62 -6.10 3.65 1.89
N SER A 63 -7.19 2.95 2.21
CA SER A 63 -8.26 3.49 3.03
C SER A 63 -7.83 3.43 4.49
N TYR A 64 -7.72 4.59 5.15
CA TYR A 64 -7.30 4.67 6.54
C TYR A 64 -8.22 5.59 7.35
N GLY A 65 -8.99 4.99 8.25
CA GLY A 65 -9.89 5.71 9.16
C GLY A 65 -11.04 6.40 8.43
N ARG A 66 -10.80 7.62 7.94
CA ARG A 66 -11.82 8.54 7.41
C ARG A 66 -11.83 8.73 5.90
N GLY A 67 -10.91 8.09 5.17
CA GLY A 67 -10.81 8.28 3.74
C GLY A 67 -9.65 7.54 3.09
N ALA A 68 -9.55 7.71 1.77
CA ALA A 68 -8.45 7.24 0.96
C ALA A 68 -7.25 8.18 1.14
N SER A 69 -6.07 7.63 1.45
CA SER A 69 -4.89 8.45 1.76
C SER A 69 -3.61 7.86 1.19
N LEU A 70 -2.64 8.74 0.94
CA LEU A 70 -1.27 8.37 0.62
C LEU A 70 -0.43 8.34 1.91
N ARG A 71 0.21 7.20 2.17
CA ARG A 71 1.03 6.96 3.38
C ARG A 71 2.42 6.47 2.99
N MET A 72 3.37 6.60 3.90
CA MET A 72 4.72 6.08 3.65
C MET A 72 4.74 4.57 3.81
N LEU A 73 5.42 3.85 2.91
CA LEU A 73 5.55 2.39 3.01
C LEU A 73 6.19 1.95 4.34
N SER A 74 7.08 2.78 4.91
CA SER A 74 7.76 2.50 6.18
C SER A 74 6.82 2.32 7.36
N GLU A 75 5.59 2.84 7.29
CA GLU A 75 4.58 2.67 8.34
C GLU A 75 4.08 1.22 8.47
N ARG A 76 4.36 0.38 7.45
CA ARG A 76 3.93 -1.03 7.38
C ARG A 76 5.09 -2.02 7.55
N TYR A 77 6.28 -1.54 7.89
CA TYR A 77 7.45 -2.42 8.06
C TYR A 77 7.30 -3.32 9.29
N GLY A 78 7.72 -4.57 9.14
CA GLY A 78 7.60 -5.60 10.19
C GLY A 78 6.27 -6.37 10.16
N GLU A 79 5.34 -6.02 9.25
CA GLU A 79 4.10 -6.76 9.06
C GLU A 79 4.28 -7.93 8.07
N ASP A 80 3.66 -9.07 8.38
CA ASP A 80 3.58 -10.20 7.45
C ASP A 80 2.57 -9.90 6.33
N VAL A 81 3.01 -10.05 5.08
CA VAL A 81 2.19 -9.68 3.92
C VAL A 81 2.18 -10.73 2.83
N VAL A 82 1.09 -10.75 2.05
CA VAL A 82 1.02 -11.38 0.74
C VAL A 82 1.00 -10.28 -0.32
N VAL A 83 1.76 -10.47 -1.39
CA VAL A 83 1.75 -9.54 -2.53
C VAL A 83 1.04 -10.15 -3.72
N MET A 84 0.08 -9.41 -4.25
CA MET A 84 -0.68 -9.74 -5.45
C MET A 84 -0.26 -8.79 -6.58
N ARG A 85 0.29 -9.37 -7.64
CA ARG A 85 0.74 -8.63 -8.83
C ARG A 85 -0.18 -8.91 -10.01
N LEU A 86 -0.56 -7.87 -10.75
CA LEU A 86 -1.31 -8.01 -11.99
C LEU A 86 -0.57 -8.92 -12.99
N LYS A 87 -1.34 -9.78 -13.66
CA LYS A 87 -0.84 -10.60 -14.77
C LYS A 87 -0.22 -9.70 -15.85
N PRO A 88 0.83 -10.16 -16.55
CA PRO A 88 1.55 -9.36 -17.54
C PRO A 88 0.64 -8.64 -18.55
N GLU A 89 -0.41 -9.28 -19.05
CA GLU A 89 -1.33 -8.69 -20.05
C GLU A 89 -2.07 -7.42 -19.55
N TYR A 90 -2.20 -7.23 -18.24
CA TYR A 90 -2.91 -6.10 -17.64
C TYR A 90 -2.00 -4.99 -17.11
N ARG A 91 -0.68 -5.21 -17.05
CA ARG A 91 0.28 -4.25 -16.44
C ARG A 91 0.32 -2.89 -17.14
N ARG A 92 -0.08 -2.83 -18.43
CA ARG A 92 -0.25 -1.56 -19.15
C ARG A 92 -1.24 -0.59 -18.49
N ARG A 93 -2.14 -1.09 -17.63
CA ARG A 93 -3.13 -0.30 -16.89
C ARG A 93 -2.57 0.30 -15.60
N THR A 94 -1.44 -0.20 -15.09
CA THR A 94 -0.84 0.25 -13.82
C THR A 94 -0.69 1.77 -13.73
N PRO A 95 -0.16 2.50 -14.74
CA PRO A 95 -0.02 3.96 -14.63
C PRO A 95 -1.36 4.68 -14.46
N LYS A 96 -2.44 4.17 -15.06
CA LYS A 96 -3.80 4.72 -14.89
C LYS A 96 -4.30 4.49 -13.46
N VAL A 97 -4.15 3.28 -12.93
CA VAL A 97 -4.55 2.94 -11.56
C VAL A 97 -3.83 3.82 -10.54
N LEU A 98 -2.51 4.01 -10.70
CA LEU A 98 -1.73 4.87 -9.82
C LEU A 98 -2.19 6.33 -9.87
N ARG A 99 -2.56 6.84 -11.06
CA ARG A 99 -3.07 8.21 -11.20
C ARG A 99 -4.42 8.39 -10.50
N GLU A 100 -5.34 7.45 -10.68
CA GLU A 100 -6.65 7.49 -9.99
C GLU A 100 -6.49 7.39 -8.47
N ALA A 101 -5.56 6.58 -7.98
CA ALA A 101 -5.26 6.49 -6.55
C ALA A 101 -4.76 7.85 -5.99
N ILE A 102 -3.89 8.55 -6.70
CA ILE A 102 -3.44 9.90 -6.28
C ILE A 102 -4.62 10.87 -6.29
N LYS A 103 -5.46 10.84 -7.33
CA LYS A 103 -6.62 11.71 -7.45
C LYS A 103 -7.58 11.50 -6.28
N LEU A 104 -7.95 10.25 -6.00
CA LEU A 104 -8.83 9.90 -4.88
C LEU A 104 -8.28 10.36 -3.54
N ALA A 105 -6.97 10.20 -3.30
CA ALA A 105 -6.34 10.66 -2.06
C ALA A 105 -6.15 12.18 -1.96
N SER A 106 -6.46 12.93 -3.03
CA SER A 106 -6.31 14.40 -3.08
C SER A 106 -7.64 15.15 -3.14
N ASP A 107 -8.69 14.50 -3.67
CA ASP A 107 -10.02 15.07 -3.83
C ASP A 107 -10.92 14.88 -2.58
N GLU A 108 -10.48 14.07 -1.60
CA GLU A 108 -11.08 13.93 -0.26
C GLU A 108 -10.41 14.86 0.77
#